data_AF-A0A662IT35-F1
#
_entry.id   AF-A0A662IT35-F1
#
_cell.length_a   1.000
_cell.length_b   1.000
_cell.length_c   1.000
_cell.angle_alpha   90.00
_cell.angle_beta   90.00
_cell.angle_gamma   90.00
#
_symmetry.space_group_name_H-M   'P 1'
#
loop_
_entity.id
_entity.type
_entity.pdbx_description
1 polymer ?
#
loop_
_entity_poly.entity_id
_entity_poly.type
_entity_poly.pdbx_seq_one_letter_code
_entity_poly.pdbx_strand_id
1 'polypeptide(L)' 'MVKVRTGKKDKWVAARLPRDRYELVKKLCEVRGEEISDFIRRAIYRELARMGLLPAEEARLLEIPS' A
#
# COMPACT_ATOMS: atom_id res chain seq x y z
N MET A 1 -8.79 -30.72 -16.93
CA MET A 1 -9.58 -29.49 -17.08
C MET A 1 -9.64 -28.78 -15.73
N VAL A 2 -8.77 -27.80 -15.51
CA VAL A 2 -8.91 -26.84 -14.40
C VAL A 2 -8.60 -25.46 -14.98
N LYS A 3 -9.65 -24.78 -15.41
CA LYS A 3 -9.60 -23.32 -15.57
C LYS A 3 -9.86 -22.73 -14.19
N VAL A 4 -8.84 -22.11 -13.60
CA VAL A 4 -9.06 -21.06 -12.61
C VAL A 4 -8.24 -19.86 -13.06
N ARG A 5 -8.79 -19.09 -14.01
CA ARG A 5 -8.50 -17.67 -14.11
C ARG A 5 -9.52 -16.97 -13.23
N THR A 6 -9.16 -16.64 -12.01
CA THR A 6 -9.91 -15.65 -11.21
C THR A 6 -9.21 -14.32 -11.44
N GLY A 7 -9.68 -13.55 -12.42
CA GLY A 7 -9.13 -12.22 -12.67
C GLY A 7 -9.24 -11.38 -11.40
N LYS A 8 -8.11 -10.93 -10.86
CA LYS A 8 -8.09 -9.95 -9.77
C LYS A 8 -8.84 -8.71 -10.24
N LYS A 9 -9.97 -8.37 -9.62
CA LYS A 9 -10.65 -7.10 -9.85
C LYS A 9 -9.92 -6.00 -9.07
N ASP A 10 -8.64 -5.80 -9.36
CA ASP A 10 -7.88 -4.71 -8.75
C ASP A 10 -8.55 -3.39 -9.14
N LYS A 11 -8.76 -2.52 -8.16
CA LYS A 11 -9.35 -1.20 -8.34
C LYS A 11 -8.24 -0.16 -8.24
N TRP A 12 -8.24 0.78 -9.17
CA TRP A 12 -7.31 1.90 -9.14
C TRP A 12 -7.76 2.92 -8.08
N VAL A 13 -6.84 3.29 -7.21
CA VAL A 13 -6.98 4.41 -6.29
C VAL A 13 -5.89 5.41 -6.65
N ALA A 14 -6.28 6.64 -6.98
CA ALA A 14 -5.36 7.71 -7.34
C ALA A 14 -5.71 8.99 -6.58
N ALA A 15 -4.69 9.67 -6.08
CA ALA A 15 -4.83 10.96 -5.40
C ALA A 15 -3.84 11.96 -6.01
N ARG A 16 -4.28 13.21 -6.18
CA ARG A 16 -3.39 14.29 -6.61
C ARG A 16 -2.59 14.79 -5.40
N LEU A 17 -1.29 14.92 -5.60
CA LEU A 17 -0.38 15.52 -4.62
C LEU A 17 0.19 16.83 -5.18
N PRO A 18 0.43 17.84 -4.33
CA PRO A 18 1.32 18.93 -4.66
C PRO A 18 2.68 18.41 -5.13
N ARG A 19 3.31 19.10 -6.09
CA ARG A 19 4.54 18.63 -6.73
C ARG A 19 5.67 18.38 -5.73
N ASP A 20 5.84 19.29 -4.78
CA ASP A 20 6.84 19.19 -3.71
C ASP A 20 6.66 17.93 -2.85
N ARG A 21 5.41 17.55 -2.54
CA ARG A 21 5.10 16.31 -1.80
C ARG A 21 5.40 15.07 -2.63
N TYR A 22 5.08 15.10 -3.92
CA TYR A 22 5.42 14.01 -4.84
C TYR A 22 6.94 13.79 -4.92
N GLU A 23 7.75 14.84 -5.06
CA GLU A 23 9.21 14.72 -5.11
C GLU A 23 9.79 14.14 -3.82
N LEU A 24 9.24 14.49 -2.66
CA LEU A 24 9.63 13.90 -1.38
C LEU A 24 9.34 12.40 -1.33
N VAL A 25 8.14 11.98 -1.77
CA VAL A 25 7.77 10.56 -1.85
C VAL A 25 8.69 9.81 -2.82
N LYS A 26 8.95 10.39 -3.99
CA LYS A 26 9.83 9.82 -5.00
C LYS A 26 11.24 9.60 -4.45
N LYS A 27 11.85 10.63 -3.85
CA LYS A 27 13.19 10.55 -3.24
C LYS A 27 13.25 9.51 -2.13
N LEU A 28 12.20 9.41 -1.30
CA LEU A 28 12.12 8.39 -0.25
C LEU A 28 12.12 6.97 -0.84
N CYS A 29 11.32 6.75 -1.88
CA CYS A 29 11.21 5.47 -2.57
C CYS A 29 12.53 5.08 -3.25
N GLU A 30 13.18 6.03 -3.93
CA GLU A 30 14.51 5.83 -4.56
C GLU A 30 15.58 5.40 -3.53
N VAL A 31 15.68 6.10 -2.40
CA VAL A 31 16.65 5.76 -1.33
C VAL A 31 16.39 4.38 -0.73
N ARG A 32 15.14 3.91 -0.74
CA ARG A 32 14.74 2.60 -0.22
C ARG A 32 14.81 1.48 -1.25
N GLY A 33 14.98 1.79 -2.54
CA GLY A 33 14.80 0.82 -3.61
C GLY A 33 13.37 0.24 -3.67
N GLU A 34 12.37 1.04 -3.28
CA GLU A 34 10.95 0.65 -3.22
C GLU A 34 10.18 1.34 -4.36
N GLU A 35 9.19 0.66 -4.96
CA GLU A 35 8.29 1.28 -5.93
C GLU A 35 7.26 2.18 -5.24
N ILE A 36 6.92 3.32 -5.86
CA ILE A 36 5.93 4.27 -5.29
C ILE A 36 4.58 3.56 -5.04
N SER A 37 4.17 2.68 -5.95
CA SER A 37 2.90 1.96 -5.81
C SER A 37 2.88 0.99 -4.63
N ASP A 38 4.02 0.39 -4.28
CA ASP A 38 4.16 -0.50 -3.11
C ASP A 38 4.15 0.35 -1.83
N PHE A 39 4.89 1.46 -1.82
CA PHE A 39 4.89 2.41 -0.71
C PHE A 39 3.47 2.92 -0.40
N ILE A 40 2.72 3.35 -1.41
CA ILE A 40 1.35 3.86 -1.23
C ILE A 40 0.41 2.76 -0.74
N ARG A 41 0.47 1.55 -1.30
CA ARG A 41 -0.33 0.40 -0.83
C ARG A 41 -0.05 0.09 0.63
N ARG A 42 1.23 0.06 1.01
CA ARG A 42 1.66 -0.19 2.40
C ARG A 42 1.20 0.92 3.34
N ALA A 43 1.26 2.18 2.93
CA ALA A 43 0.74 3.30 3.71
C ALA A 43 -0.78 3.20 3.93
N ILE A 44 -1.55 2.86 2.89
CA ILE A 44 -3.00 2.63 2.99
C ILE A 44 -3.31 1.48 3.95
N TYR A 45 -2.67 0.32 3.78
CA TYR A 45 -2.91 -0.84 4.64
C TYR A 45 -2.55 -0.56 6.09
N ARG A 46 -1.48 0.21 6.33
CA ARG A 46 -1.13 0.62 7.69
C ARG A 46 -2.24 1.44 8.35
N GLU A 47 -2.84 2.36 7.60
CA GLU A 47 -3.94 3.17 8.12
C GLU A 47 -5.20 2.33 8.37
N LEU A 48 -5.53 1.41 7.46
CA LEU A 48 -6.64 0.47 7.66
C LEU A 48 -6.44 -0.41 8.89
N ALA A 49 -5.25 -0.97 9.08
CA ALA A 49 -4.94 -1.79 10.25
C ALA A 49 -5.01 -0.99 11.56
N ARG A 50 -4.53 0.26 11.59
CA ARG A 50 -4.68 1.15 12.77
C ARG A 50 -6.14 1.39 13.15
N MET A 51 -7.03 1.42 12.17
CA MET A 51 -8.47 1.57 12.38
C MET A 51 -9.18 0.23 12.68
N GLY A 52 -8.43 -0.87 12.83
CA GLY A 52 -8.99 -2.20 13.05
C GLY A 52 -9.75 -2.76 11.83
N LEU A 53 -9.51 -2.23 10.63
CA LEU A 53 -10.20 -2.60 9.40
C LEU A 53 -9.50 -3.73 8.63
N LEU A 54 -8.36 -4.21 9.11
CA LEU A 54 -7.67 -5.40 8.59
C LEU A 54 -7.66 -6.52 9.64
N PRO A 55 -7.65 -7.79 9.22
CA PRO A 55 -7.44 -8.92 10.13
C PRO A 55 -6.17 -8.76 10.97
N ALA A 56 -6.22 -9.21 12.23
CA ALA A 56 -5.11 -9.04 13.18
C ALA A 56 -3.79 -9.71 12.74
N GLU A 57 -3.86 -10.77 11.92
CA GLU A 57 -2.67 -11.41 11.34
C GLU A 57 -2.02 -10.51 10.28
N GLU A 58 -2.83 -9.90 9.39
CA GLU A 58 -2.33 -8.99 8.36
C GLU A 58 -1.78 -7.69 8.96
N ALA A 59 -2.41 -7.18 10.03
CA ALA A 59 -1.96 -6.00 10.74
C ALA A 59 -0.58 -6.19 11.39
N ARG A 60 -0.29 -7.38 11.95
CA ARG A 60 1.00 -7.70 12.58
C ARG A 60 2.17 -7.64 11.59
N LEU A 61 1.95 -8.06 10.34
CA LEU A 61 2.96 -8.00 9.27
C LEU A 61 3.34 -6.56 8.87
N LEU A 62 2.54 -5.57 9.25
CA LEU A 62 2.77 -4.16 8.93
C LEU A 62 3.53 -3.40 10.03
N GLU A 63 4.00 -4.12 11.06
CA GLU A 63 4.74 -3.61 12.23
C GLU A 63 3.97 -2.53 13.00
N ILE A 64 2.66 -2.68 13.11
CA ILE A 64 1.79 -1.75 13.85
C ILE A 64 1.63 -2.30 15.27
N PRO A 65 1.96 -1.52 16.32
CA PRO A 65 1.73 -1.95 17.69
C PRO A 65 0.24 -2.18 17.92
N SER A 66 -0.08 -3.35 18.49
CA SER A 66 -1.44 -3.80 18.81
C SER A 66 -2.05 -3.03 19.97
#